data_AF-A0A369II24-F1
#
_entry.id   AF-A0A369II24-F1
#
_cell.length_a   1.000
_cell.length_b   1.000
_cell.length_c   1.000
_cell.angle_alpha   90.00
_cell.angle_beta   90.00
_cell.angle_gamma   90.00
#
_symmetry.space_group_name_H-M   'P 1'
#
loop_
_entity.id
_entity.type
_entity.pdbx_description
1 polymer ?
#
loop_
_entity_poly.entity_id
_entity_poly.type
_entity_poly.pdbx_seq_one_letter_code
_entity_poly.pdbx_strand_id
1 'polypeptide(L)'
;MNFEAIQKLIADEKDGVTYNDFCKRLNSYPIHRDSLGEEVIGIIERVEDGSYTVEDYETYLTFDLTQCDRLCVNSNDEVQVLAYEELHDSYYQVRLNQSMEELSREFEAWKFKLVAECDEESFDKIISTTQRKLRYYEEELLGTKSFASYLPIIQSNFLKIEDSLLELKRRLWPKNEVIAQKEPESVANSKNENKFNSMELDLVKKHFWQLTQKISKAGGKPHLSEKQFEQFITNAFSGHDDSPKEKIKMNIAHGEFGTIRFLFYKFYDLCKIDYESTNQNKDKYVRLLTDNFEGFDYKKTADNFNK
;
A
#
# COMPACT_ATOMS: atom_id res chain seq x y z
N MET A 1 19.18 -18.78 -30.20
CA MET A 1 20.33 -19.70 -30.35
C MET A 1 20.09 -20.92 -29.45
N ASN A 2 20.60 -22.11 -29.76
CA ASN A 2 20.52 -23.28 -28.86
C ASN A 2 21.76 -23.34 -27.95
N PHE A 3 21.66 -24.08 -26.85
CA PHE A 3 22.68 -24.17 -25.80
C PHE A 3 24.07 -24.59 -26.33
N GLU A 4 24.13 -25.54 -27.27
CA GLU A 4 25.39 -25.97 -27.90
C GLU A 4 26.10 -24.85 -28.68
N ALA A 5 25.34 -23.96 -29.34
CA ALA A 5 25.91 -22.83 -30.07
C ALA A 5 26.43 -21.72 -29.13
N ILE A 6 25.82 -21.55 -27.95
CA ILE A 6 26.29 -20.62 -26.91
C ILE A 6 27.59 -21.16 -26.29
N GLN A 7 27.63 -22.45 -25.93
CA GLN A 7 28.84 -23.09 -25.39
C GLN A 7 30.02 -23.02 -26.37
N LYS A 8 29.77 -23.18 -27.66
CA LYS A 8 30.78 -23.03 -28.70
C LYS A 8 31.31 -21.60 -28.82
N LEU A 9 30.45 -20.58 -28.71
CA LEU A 9 30.86 -19.18 -28.74
C LEU A 9 31.71 -18.79 -27.51
N ILE A 10 31.37 -19.31 -26.33
CA ILE A 10 32.16 -19.10 -25.10
C ILE A 10 33.52 -19.81 -25.19
N ALA A 11 33.58 -20.99 -25.82
CA ALA A 11 34.84 -21.68 -26.08
C ALA A 11 35.73 -20.91 -27.08
N ASP A 12 35.16 -20.38 -28.16
CA ASP A 12 35.89 -19.59 -29.16
C ASP A 12 36.47 -18.28 -28.58
N GLU A 13 35.83 -17.66 -27.58
CA GLU A 13 36.37 -16.47 -26.88
C GLU A 13 37.64 -16.80 -26.07
N LYS A 14 37.70 -17.99 -25.46
CA LYS A 14 38.91 -18.47 -24.76
C LYS A 14 40.11 -18.65 -25.69
N ASP A 15 39.88 -18.80 -26.99
CA ASP A 15 40.90 -18.93 -28.03
C ASP A 15 41.31 -17.60 -28.69
N GLY A 16 40.98 -16.46 -28.06
CA GLY A 16 41.49 -15.14 -28.46
C GLY A 16 40.64 -14.40 -29.50
N VAL A 17 39.37 -14.77 -29.65
CA VAL A 17 38.40 -13.95 -30.39
C VAL A 17 38.13 -12.66 -29.61
N THR A 18 38.20 -11.51 -30.28
CA THR A 18 37.99 -10.22 -29.62
C THR A 18 36.52 -10.05 -29.21
N TYR A 19 36.24 -9.36 -28.10
CA TYR A 19 34.88 -9.05 -27.64
C TYR A 19 33.99 -8.45 -28.75
N ASN A 20 34.58 -7.63 -29.62
CA ASN A 20 33.89 -7.04 -30.76
C ASN A 20 33.47 -8.07 -31.83
N ASP A 21 34.26 -9.12 -32.04
CA ASP A 21 33.91 -10.21 -32.96
C ASP A 21 32.87 -11.16 -32.34
N PHE A 22 32.87 -11.30 -31.02
CA PHE A 22 31.83 -12.02 -30.27
C PHE A 22 30.46 -11.31 -30.40
N CYS A 23 30.39 -10.00 -30.16
CA CYS A 23 29.17 -9.20 -30.31
C CYS A 23 28.61 -9.24 -31.74
N LYS A 24 29.48 -9.13 -32.75
CA LYS A 24 29.07 -9.23 -34.17
C LYS A 24 28.45 -10.60 -34.52
N ARG A 25 28.95 -11.69 -33.92
CA ARG A 25 28.41 -13.04 -34.16
C ARG A 25 27.05 -13.21 -33.51
N LEU A 26 26.84 -12.67 -32.31
CA LEU A 26 25.53 -12.65 -31.63
C LEU A 26 24.46 -11.91 -32.45
N ASN A 27 24.80 -10.75 -33.02
CA ASN A 27 23.89 -9.93 -33.85
C ASN A 27 23.48 -10.57 -35.19
N SER A 28 24.14 -11.64 -35.62
CA SER A 28 23.86 -12.29 -36.92
C SER A 28 22.71 -13.30 -36.89
N TYR A 29 22.11 -13.58 -35.71
CA TYR A 29 21.04 -14.56 -35.56
C TYR A 29 19.67 -13.89 -35.41
N PRO A 30 18.61 -14.41 -36.07
CA PRO A 30 17.28 -13.84 -35.99
C PRO A 30 16.71 -13.94 -34.57
N ILE A 31 16.28 -12.80 -34.05
CA ILE A 31 15.62 -12.65 -32.75
C ILE A 31 14.21 -13.21 -32.86
N HIS A 32 13.90 -14.26 -32.09
CA HIS A 32 12.53 -14.75 -31.92
C HIS A 32 11.96 -14.16 -30.64
N ARG A 33 10.96 -13.28 -30.75
CA ARG A 33 10.22 -12.71 -29.61
C ARG A 33 9.06 -13.63 -29.24
N ASP A 34 8.86 -13.91 -27.96
CA ASP A 34 7.66 -14.56 -27.46
C ASP A 34 6.58 -13.55 -27.04
N SER A 35 5.39 -14.05 -26.70
CA SER A 35 4.17 -13.26 -26.50
C SER A 35 3.97 -12.65 -25.11
N LEU A 36 4.94 -12.71 -24.20
CA LEU A 36 4.70 -12.34 -22.78
C LEU A 36 5.62 -11.26 -22.17
N GLY A 37 6.67 -10.84 -22.87
CA GLY A 37 7.18 -9.45 -22.85
C GLY A 37 7.45 -8.74 -21.52
N GLU A 38 8.26 -9.29 -20.63
CA GLU A 38 9.00 -8.51 -19.63
C GLU A 38 10.50 -8.88 -19.76
N GLU A 39 11.35 -7.89 -20.05
CA GLU A 39 12.78 -8.04 -20.36
C GLU A 39 13.63 -7.35 -19.28
N VAL A 40 14.60 -8.06 -18.69
CA VAL A 40 15.60 -7.43 -17.80
C VAL A 40 16.76 -6.94 -18.67
N ILE A 41 17.00 -5.63 -18.64
CA ILE A 41 18.10 -4.98 -19.36
C ILE A 41 19.19 -4.64 -18.35
N GLY A 42 20.40 -5.15 -18.55
CA GLY A 42 21.54 -4.84 -17.68
C GLY A 42 22.87 -5.10 -18.39
N ILE A 43 23.94 -4.47 -17.90
CA ILE A 43 25.29 -4.63 -18.43
C ILE A 43 25.87 -5.93 -17.87
N ILE A 44 26.27 -6.85 -18.75
CA ILE A 44 26.92 -8.11 -18.33
C ILE A 44 28.42 -7.88 -18.23
N GLU A 45 28.97 -8.00 -17.02
CA GLU A 45 30.41 -8.00 -16.77
C GLU A 45 30.89 -9.41 -16.40
N ARG A 46 32.11 -9.75 -16.80
CA ARG A 46 32.71 -11.05 -16.46
C ARG A 46 33.55 -10.91 -15.19
N VAL A 47 33.33 -11.79 -14.23
CA VAL A 47 34.09 -11.85 -12.97
C VAL A 47 35.32 -12.75 -13.18
N GLU A 48 36.40 -12.49 -12.44
CA GLU A 48 37.69 -13.18 -12.56
C GLU A 48 37.61 -14.71 -12.36
N ASP A 49 36.62 -15.19 -11.62
CA ASP A 49 36.39 -16.62 -11.36
C ASP A 49 35.64 -17.35 -12.50
N GLY A 50 35.27 -16.63 -13.56
CA GLY A 50 34.51 -17.16 -14.69
C GLY A 50 33.00 -17.10 -14.55
N SER A 51 32.48 -16.54 -13.44
CA SER A 51 31.08 -16.11 -13.33
C SER A 51 30.84 -14.78 -14.05
N TYR A 52 29.58 -14.36 -14.17
CA TYR A 52 29.22 -13.09 -14.77
C TYR A 52 28.29 -12.32 -13.83
N THR A 53 28.40 -11.00 -13.83
CA THR A 53 27.49 -10.10 -13.12
C THR A 53 26.62 -9.38 -14.12
N VAL A 54 25.34 -9.22 -13.82
CA VAL A 54 24.47 -8.28 -14.53
C VAL A 54 24.31 -7.07 -13.62
N GLU A 55 24.73 -5.92 -14.11
CA GLU A 55 24.53 -4.62 -13.48
C GLU A 55 23.29 -3.97 -14.08
N ASP A 56 22.27 -3.79 -13.25
CA ASP A 56 21.15 -2.87 -13.53
C ASP A 56 21.46 -1.55 -12.80
N TYR A 57 20.84 -0.44 -13.23
CA TYR A 57 21.05 0.92 -12.73
C TYR A 57 20.96 1.07 -11.19
N GLU A 58 20.41 0.08 -10.49
CA GLU A 58 20.21 0.08 -9.04
C GLU A 58 20.85 -1.12 -8.29
N THR A 59 21.29 -2.20 -8.97
CA THR A 59 21.77 -3.42 -8.29
C THR A 59 22.83 -4.21 -9.08
N TYR A 60 23.76 -4.82 -8.34
CA TYR A 60 24.68 -5.83 -8.85
C TYR A 60 24.15 -7.23 -8.51
N LEU A 61 23.96 -8.06 -9.52
CA LEU A 61 23.61 -9.46 -9.33
C LEU A 61 24.63 -10.35 -10.02
N THR A 62 25.21 -11.28 -9.28
CA THR A 62 26.11 -12.31 -9.83
C THR A 62 25.28 -13.51 -10.28
N PHE A 63 25.41 -13.88 -11.54
CA PHE A 63 24.74 -15.02 -12.15
C PHE A 63 25.75 -16.02 -12.69
N ASP A 64 25.39 -17.30 -12.59
CA ASP A 64 26.05 -18.35 -13.34
C ASP A 64 25.38 -18.47 -14.72
N LEU A 65 26.00 -17.88 -15.76
CA LEU A 65 25.48 -17.94 -17.14
C LEU A 65 25.38 -19.37 -17.68
N THR A 66 26.01 -20.37 -17.04
CA THR A 66 25.82 -21.77 -17.45
C THR A 66 24.40 -22.28 -17.23
N GLN A 67 23.60 -21.56 -16.43
CA GLN A 67 22.19 -21.86 -16.16
C GLN A 67 21.22 -21.06 -17.05
N CYS A 68 21.73 -20.22 -17.97
CA CYS A 68 20.91 -19.40 -18.86
C CYS A 68 20.67 -20.10 -20.20
N ASP A 69 19.40 -20.27 -20.60
CA ASP A 69 19.04 -20.93 -21.86
C ASP A 69 19.24 -20.03 -23.08
N ARG A 70 19.04 -18.72 -22.95
CA ARG A 70 19.09 -17.77 -24.08
C ARG A 70 19.62 -16.40 -23.66
N LEU A 71 20.62 -15.94 -24.42
CA LEU A 71 21.04 -14.55 -24.50
C LEU A 71 20.51 -13.98 -25.83
N CYS A 72 19.89 -12.81 -25.78
CA CYS A 72 19.58 -12.02 -26.98
C CYS A 72 20.34 -10.69 -26.93
N VAL A 73 20.64 -10.11 -28.08
CA VAL A 73 21.21 -8.77 -28.17
C VAL A 73 20.16 -7.90 -28.86
N ASN A 74 19.83 -6.76 -28.25
CA ASN A 74 18.81 -5.87 -28.80
C ASN A 74 19.40 -4.99 -29.93
N SER A 75 18.56 -4.14 -30.53
CA SER A 75 18.99 -3.27 -31.64
C SER A 75 20.02 -2.20 -31.28
N ASN A 76 20.33 -2.04 -29.99
CA ASN A 76 21.31 -1.10 -29.45
C ASN A 76 22.61 -1.79 -29.00
N ASP A 77 22.83 -3.05 -29.38
CA ASP A 77 23.97 -3.88 -28.96
C ASP A 77 24.00 -4.22 -27.45
N GLU A 78 22.87 -4.09 -26.75
CA GLU A 78 22.77 -4.48 -25.33
C GLU A 78 22.39 -5.95 -25.20
N VAL A 79 23.13 -6.71 -24.38
CA VAL A 79 22.85 -8.12 -24.11
C VAL A 79 21.70 -8.22 -23.11
N GLN A 80 20.60 -8.83 -23.53
CA GLN A 80 19.44 -9.16 -22.71
C GLN A 80 19.48 -10.64 -22.33
N VAL A 81 19.31 -10.93 -21.05
CA VAL A 81 19.21 -12.29 -20.53
C VAL A 81 17.73 -12.67 -20.47
N LEU A 82 17.31 -13.65 -21.27
CA LEU A 82 15.98 -14.25 -21.11
C LEU A 82 16.09 -15.28 -19.99
N ALA A 83 15.84 -14.83 -18.76
CA ALA A 83 15.87 -15.65 -17.57
C ALA A 83 14.74 -16.69 -17.58
N TYR A 84 15.04 -17.91 -17.15
CA TYR A 84 14.05 -18.96 -16.83
C TYR A 84 13.11 -18.46 -15.71
N GLU A 85 11.85 -18.95 -15.63
CA GLU A 85 10.91 -18.56 -14.56
C GLU A 85 11.55 -18.68 -13.15
N GLU A 86 12.42 -19.68 -12.93
CA GLU A 86 13.16 -19.87 -11.68
C GLU A 86 14.20 -18.77 -11.38
N LEU A 87 14.86 -18.24 -12.41
CA LEU A 87 15.83 -17.13 -12.28
C LEU A 87 15.08 -15.80 -12.03
N HIS A 88 13.91 -15.64 -12.66
CA HIS A 88 13.01 -14.53 -12.41
C HIS A 88 12.55 -14.54 -10.94
N ASP A 89 12.07 -15.67 -10.42
CA ASP A 89 11.67 -15.79 -9.01
C ASP A 89 12.84 -15.52 -8.05
N SER A 90 14.05 -15.99 -8.36
CA SER A 90 15.25 -15.69 -7.57
C SER A 90 15.59 -14.20 -7.55
N TYR A 91 15.48 -13.48 -8.68
CA TYR A 91 15.70 -12.04 -8.76
C TYR A 91 14.72 -11.28 -7.84
N TYR A 92 13.43 -11.56 -7.96
CA TYR A 92 12.41 -10.90 -7.15
C TYR A 92 12.54 -11.24 -5.67
N GLN A 93 12.95 -12.46 -5.33
CA GLN A 93 13.23 -12.84 -3.95
C GLN A 93 14.40 -12.04 -3.37
N VAL A 94 15.49 -11.87 -4.11
CA VAL A 94 16.64 -11.08 -3.67
C VAL A 94 16.24 -9.61 -3.50
N ARG A 95 15.55 -9.02 -4.48
CA ARG A 95 15.07 -7.64 -4.42
C ARG A 95 14.10 -7.43 -3.26
N LEU A 96 13.15 -8.35 -3.05
CA LEU A 96 12.23 -8.32 -1.92
C LEU A 96 12.97 -8.36 -0.58
N ASN A 97 13.94 -9.26 -0.44
CA ASN A 97 14.75 -9.34 0.78
C ASN A 97 15.51 -8.04 1.04
N GLN A 98 16.10 -7.43 0.01
CA GLN A 98 16.79 -6.14 0.11
C GLN A 98 15.83 -5.02 0.55
N SER A 99 14.66 -4.91 -0.07
CA SER A 99 13.65 -3.91 0.32
C SER A 99 13.15 -4.12 1.74
N MET A 100 12.99 -5.37 2.19
CA MET A 100 12.62 -5.70 3.56
C MET A 100 13.73 -5.35 4.57
N GLU A 101 14.99 -5.57 4.21
CA GLU A 101 16.14 -5.16 5.04
C GLU A 101 16.27 -3.64 5.12
N GLU A 102 16.01 -2.91 4.04
CA GLU A 102 15.97 -1.45 4.03
C GLU A 102 14.86 -0.90 4.90
N LEU A 103 13.63 -1.43 4.76
CA LEU A 103 12.51 -1.11 5.64
C LEU A 103 12.84 -1.38 7.10
N SER A 104 13.47 -2.52 7.41
CA SER A 104 13.88 -2.86 8.76
C SER A 104 14.93 -1.90 9.32
N ARG A 105 15.90 -1.46 8.50
CA ARG A 105 16.91 -0.47 8.88
C ARG A 105 16.30 0.91 9.13
N GLU A 106 15.43 1.37 8.24
CA GLU A 106 14.69 2.62 8.41
C GLU A 106 13.84 2.58 9.68
N PHE A 107 13.17 1.45 9.93
CA PHE A 107 12.35 1.25 11.12
C PHE A 107 13.17 1.36 12.41
N GLU A 108 14.32 0.70 12.50
CA GLU A 108 15.19 0.82 13.67
C GLU A 108 15.73 2.24 13.82
N ALA A 109 16.08 2.93 12.72
CA ALA A 109 16.48 4.34 12.78
C ALA A 109 15.35 5.25 13.31
N TRP A 110 14.10 5.00 12.90
CA TRP A 110 12.94 5.73 13.42
C TRP A 110 12.66 5.43 14.89
N LYS A 111 12.81 4.19 15.33
CA LYS A 111 12.67 3.81 16.73
C LYS A 111 13.64 4.58 17.62
N PHE A 112 14.90 4.74 17.20
CA PHE A 112 15.86 5.60 17.92
C PHE A 112 15.40 7.07 17.95
N LYS A 113 14.93 7.59 16.82
CA LYS A 113 14.43 8.97 16.73
C LYS A 113 13.20 9.22 17.60
N LEU A 114 12.26 8.28 17.63
CA LEU A 114 11.04 8.33 18.45
C LEU A 114 11.35 8.33 19.93
N VAL A 115 12.29 7.49 20.36
CA VAL A 115 12.77 7.48 21.75
C VAL A 115 13.42 8.82 22.11
N ALA A 116 14.11 9.48 21.17
CA ALA A 116 14.77 10.76 21.41
C ALA A 116 13.80 11.97 21.43
N GLU A 117 12.81 12.01 20.54
CA GLU A 117 11.92 13.17 20.37
C GLU A 117 10.66 13.12 21.26
N CYS A 118 10.18 11.93 21.65
CA CYS A 118 9.12 11.71 22.66
C CYS A 118 7.85 12.57 22.51
N ASP A 119 7.38 12.82 21.28
CA ASP A 119 6.06 13.43 21.06
C ASP A 119 5.09 12.47 20.33
N GLU A 120 3.84 12.42 20.81
CA GLU A 120 2.81 11.47 20.35
C GLU A 120 2.38 11.76 18.91
N GLU A 121 2.46 13.02 18.48
CA GLU A 121 2.09 13.46 17.13
C GLU A 121 3.09 12.94 16.08
N SER A 122 4.39 13.03 16.36
CA SER A 122 5.48 12.45 15.56
C SER A 122 5.38 10.93 15.52
N PHE A 123 4.96 10.30 16.62
CA PHE A 123 4.72 8.85 16.67
C PHE A 123 3.62 8.43 15.69
N ASP A 124 2.44 9.05 15.75
CA ASP A 124 1.34 8.73 14.84
C ASP A 124 1.68 9.08 13.37
N LYS A 125 2.48 10.14 13.15
CA LYS A 125 3.00 10.50 11.82
C LYS A 125 3.97 9.44 11.28
N ILE A 126 4.82 8.87 12.12
CA ILE A 126 5.74 7.80 11.73
C ILE A 126 4.94 6.54 11.39
N ILE A 127 3.99 6.13 12.24
CA ILE A 127 3.11 4.99 11.95
C ILE A 127 2.41 5.15 10.61
N SER A 128 1.78 6.30 10.36
CA SER A 128 1.07 6.54 9.11
C SER A 128 1.99 6.56 7.89
N THR A 129 3.23 7.04 8.04
CA THR A 129 4.25 7.01 6.98
C THR A 129 4.70 5.59 6.69
N THR A 130 4.97 4.79 7.73
CA THR A 130 5.31 3.37 7.61
C THR A 130 4.20 2.61 6.90
N GLN A 131 2.96 2.72 7.36
CA GLN A 131 1.80 2.06 6.75
C GLN A 131 1.59 2.46 5.29
N ARG A 132 1.92 3.70 4.91
CA ARG A 132 1.86 4.15 3.51
C ARG A 132 2.96 3.52 2.65
N LYS A 133 4.21 3.46 3.13
CA LYS A 133 5.30 2.77 2.42
C LYS A 133 5.00 1.28 2.26
N LEU A 134 4.48 0.67 3.32
CA LEU A 134 4.07 -0.73 3.34
C LEU A 134 3.00 -1.04 2.28
N ARG A 135 1.95 -0.22 2.18
CA ARG A 135 0.95 -0.34 1.09
C ARG A 135 1.54 -0.11 -0.30
N TYR A 136 2.46 0.84 -0.44
CA TYR A 136 3.14 1.08 -1.72
C TYR A 136 3.91 -0.17 -2.18
N TYR A 137 4.67 -0.82 -1.29
CA TYR A 137 5.35 -2.07 -1.63
C TYR A 137 4.36 -3.20 -1.93
N GLU A 138 3.27 -3.31 -1.18
CA GLU A 138 2.22 -4.29 -1.49
C GLU A 138 1.64 -4.07 -2.90
N GLU A 139 1.33 -2.83 -3.28
CA GLU A 139 0.81 -2.48 -4.62
C GLU A 139 1.83 -2.70 -5.74
N GLU A 140 3.10 -2.30 -5.53
CA GLU A 140 4.19 -2.49 -6.49
C GLU A 140 4.45 -3.98 -6.75
N LEU A 141 4.38 -4.79 -5.69
CA LEU A 141 4.69 -6.21 -5.77
C LEU A 141 3.50 -7.07 -6.27
N LEU A 142 2.25 -6.67 -5.98
CA LEU A 142 1.03 -7.32 -6.49
C LEU A 142 0.91 -7.31 -8.02
N GLY A 143 1.69 -6.47 -8.72
CA GLY A 143 1.78 -6.47 -10.17
C GLY A 143 2.43 -7.71 -10.77
N THR A 144 3.14 -8.51 -9.96
CA THR A 144 3.91 -9.67 -10.43
C THR A 144 3.21 -11.00 -10.13
N LYS A 145 3.06 -11.88 -11.12
CA LYS A 145 2.37 -13.19 -10.96
C LYS A 145 3.04 -14.13 -9.96
N SER A 146 4.35 -13.95 -9.74
CA SER A 146 5.18 -14.69 -8.76
C SER A 146 4.82 -14.37 -7.30
N PHE A 147 4.10 -13.28 -7.04
CA PHE A 147 3.97 -12.71 -5.71
C PHE A 147 3.07 -13.46 -4.73
N ALA A 148 2.15 -14.31 -5.22
CA ALA A 148 1.22 -15.03 -4.35
C ALA A 148 1.93 -15.94 -3.32
N SER A 149 3.15 -16.40 -3.63
CA SER A 149 3.98 -17.21 -2.72
C SER A 149 4.67 -16.39 -1.63
N TYR A 150 4.92 -15.09 -1.87
CA TYR A 150 5.64 -14.19 -0.95
C TYR A 150 4.71 -13.37 -0.05
N LEU A 151 3.45 -13.19 -0.45
CA LEU A 151 2.45 -12.43 0.32
C LEU A 151 2.37 -12.84 1.81
N PRO A 152 2.38 -14.14 2.18
CA PRO A 152 2.34 -14.53 3.60
C PRO A 152 3.57 -14.08 4.40
N ILE A 153 4.76 -14.09 3.78
CA ILE A 153 6.02 -13.69 4.43
C ILE A 153 5.99 -12.19 4.71
N ILE A 154 5.50 -11.42 3.74
CA ILE A 154 5.37 -9.98 3.81
C ILE A 154 4.36 -9.61 4.90
N GLN A 155 3.15 -10.18 4.86
CA GLN A 155 2.15 -9.99 5.90
C GLN A 155 2.66 -10.36 7.30
N SER A 156 3.45 -11.43 7.42
CA SER A 156 4.08 -11.81 8.70
C SER A 156 5.06 -10.76 9.21
N ASN A 157 5.92 -10.23 8.34
CA ASN A 157 6.86 -9.18 8.72
C ASN A 157 6.16 -7.86 9.05
N PHE A 158 5.06 -7.55 8.35
CA PHE A 158 4.23 -6.39 8.64
C PHE A 158 3.63 -6.46 10.05
N LEU A 159 3.04 -7.61 10.39
CA LEU A 159 2.48 -7.85 11.73
C LEU A 159 3.53 -7.65 12.84
N LYS A 160 4.76 -8.15 12.64
CA LYS A 160 5.85 -7.96 13.61
C LYS A 160 6.22 -6.49 13.81
N ILE A 161 6.20 -5.68 12.74
CA ILE A 161 6.47 -4.24 12.80
C ILE A 161 5.35 -3.53 13.55
N GLU A 162 4.08 -3.85 13.25
CA GLU A 162 2.93 -3.27 13.95
C GLU A 162 2.91 -3.61 15.43
N ASP A 163 3.17 -4.87 15.79
CA ASP A 163 3.28 -5.31 17.18
C ASP A 163 4.40 -4.57 17.91
N SER A 164 5.56 -4.41 17.26
CA SER A 164 6.71 -3.68 17.82
C SER A 164 6.39 -2.20 18.05
N LEU A 165 5.67 -1.57 17.14
CA LEU A 165 5.19 -0.18 17.28
C LEU A 165 4.19 -0.07 18.43
N LEU A 166 3.25 -0.99 18.53
CA LEU A 166 2.23 -0.97 19.58
C LEU A 166 2.85 -1.15 20.96
N GLU A 167 3.82 -2.06 21.09
CA GLU A 167 4.58 -2.25 22.32
C GLU A 167 5.40 -1.00 22.68
N LEU A 168 6.04 -0.37 21.70
CA LEU A 168 6.76 0.89 21.90
C LEU A 168 5.82 2.00 22.37
N LYS A 169 4.61 2.11 21.77
CA LYS A 169 3.59 3.08 22.18
C LYS A 169 3.16 2.86 23.63
N ARG A 170 2.89 1.61 24.03
CA ARG A 170 2.54 1.24 25.42
C ARG A 170 3.65 1.61 26.40
N ARG A 171 4.91 1.46 25.99
CA ARG A 171 6.07 1.76 26.84
C ARG A 171 6.35 3.24 26.99
N LEU A 172 6.23 4.02 25.92
CA LEU A 172 6.52 5.46 25.90
C LEU A 172 5.35 6.29 26.43
N TRP A 173 4.13 5.88 26.13
CA TRP A 173 2.89 6.50 26.61
C TRP A 173 2.02 5.46 27.30
N PRO A 174 2.43 4.96 28.48
CA PRO A 174 1.52 4.22 29.32
C PRO A 174 0.40 5.19 29.70
N LYS A 175 -0.71 5.16 28.97
CA LYS A 175 -1.91 5.87 29.40
C LYS A 175 -2.18 5.39 30.82
N ASN A 176 -2.51 6.31 31.72
CA ASN A 176 -2.91 6.03 33.09
C ASN A 176 -4.20 5.18 33.10
N GLU A 177 -4.15 3.93 32.66
CA GLU A 177 -5.22 2.94 32.80
C GLU A 177 -5.38 2.50 34.27
N VAL A 178 -4.58 3.03 35.19
CA VAL A 178 -4.60 2.70 36.62
C VAL A 178 -5.57 3.58 37.45
N ILE A 179 -6.33 4.50 36.87
CA ILE A 179 -7.41 5.21 37.60
C ILE A 179 -8.78 4.94 36.97
N ALA A 180 -9.19 3.67 36.93
CA ALA A 180 -10.59 3.28 36.77
C ALA A 180 -10.87 1.86 37.31
N GLN A 181 -10.37 1.52 38.50
CA GLN A 181 -10.97 0.45 39.31
C GLN A 181 -11.62 1.07 40.54
N LYS A 182 -12.77 1.68 40.33
CA LYS A 182 -13.81 1.79 41.34
C LYS A 182 -15.12 1.61 40.60
N GLU A 183 -15.64 0.39 40.59
CA GLU A 183 -17.02 0.12 40.21
C GLU A 183 -17.95 0.94 41.13
N PRO A 184 -18.84 1.78 40.60
CA PRO A 184 -20.15 1.93 41.19
C PRO A 184 -21.06 0.85 40.59
N GLU A 185 -21.72 0.14 41.49
CA GLU A 185 -22.79 -0.80 41.23
C GLU A 185 -23.79 -0.26 40.20
N SER A 186 -24.05 -1.09 39.19
CA SER A 186 -25.26 -1.15 38.36
C SER A 186 -25.96 0.19 38.05
N VAL A 187 -25.42 0.95 37.11
CA VAL A 187 -26.24 1.77 36.21
C VAL A 187 -26.11 1.14 34.83
N ALA A 188 -27.23 0.75 34.24
CA ALA A 188 -27.32 0.07 32.95
C ALA A 188 -26.40 0.72 31.92
N ASN A 189 -25.28 0.04 31.63
CA ASN A 189 -24.27 0.46 30.69
C ASN A 189 -24.81 0.19 29.29
N SER A 190 -25.71 1.04 28.80
CA SER A 190 -26.11 1.05 27.40
C SER A 190 -24.89 1.50 26.61
N LYS A 191 -24.03 0.55 26.24
CA LYS A 191 -22.97 0.78 25.26
C LYS A 191 -23.61 1.49 24.07
N ASN A 192 -23.05 2.62 23.67
CA ASN A 192 -23.43 3.37 22.47
C ASN A 192 -23.09 2.52 21.24
N GLU A 193 -23.90 1.49 21.00
CA GLU A 193 -23.75 0.59 19.87
C GLU A 193 -24.05 1.35 18.59
N ASN A 194 -23.17 1.19 17.61
CA ASN A 194 -23.43 1.62 16.25
C ASN A 194 -24.53 0.72 15.65
N LYS A 195 -25.65 1.33 15.28
CA LYS A 195 -26.81 0.68 14.66
C LYS A 195 -26.76 0.68 13.13
N PHE A 196 -25.78 1.34 12.51
CA PHE A 196 -25.64 1.43 11.05
C PHE A 196 -24.91 0.21 10.45
N ASN A 197 -23.86 -0.27 11.14
CA ASN A 197 -23.08 -1.47 10.79
C ASN A 197 -22.34 -1.99 12.04
N SER A 198 -21.52 -3.04 11.90
CA SER A 198 -20.80 -3.65 13.03
C SER A 198 -19.54 -2.89 13.47
N MET A 199 -19.23 -1.74 12.87
CA MET A 199 -18.05 -0.95 13.24
C MET A 199 -18.26 -0.26 14.59
N GLU A 200 -17.23 -0.28 15.46
CA GLU A 200 -17.27 0.46 16.72
C GLU A 200 -17.46 1.96 16.50
N LEU A 201 -18.31 2.59 17.31
CA LEU A 201 -18.68 4.00 17.14
C LEU A 201 -17.47 4.94 17.23
N ASP A 202 -16.47 4.60 18.03
CA ASP A 202 -15.23 5.40 18.15
C ASP A 202 -14.42 5.42 16.85
N LEU A 203 -14.42 4.32 16.10
CA LEU A 203 -13.78 4.25 14.78
C LEU A 203 -14.54 5.10 13.76
N VAL A 204 -15.87 5.06 13.80
CA VAL A 204 -16.73 5.93 12.99
C VAL A 204 -16.44 7.40 13.29
N LYS A 205 -16.42 7.77 14.58
CA LYS A 205 -16.10 9.13 15.02
C LYS A 205 -14.73 9.55 14.49
N LYS A 206 -13.71 8.71 14.67
CA LYS A 206 -12.35 8.98 14.18
C LYS A 206 -12.30 9.19 12.66
N HIS A 207 -13.01 8.38 11.89
CA HIS A 207 -13.05 8.51 10.42
C HIS A 207 -13.62 9.85 9.98
N PHE A 208 -14.80 10.22 10.52
CA PHE A 208 -15.52 11.43 10.11
C PHE A 208 -15.03 12.70 10.82
N TRP A 209 -14.18 12.60 11.85
CA TRP A 209 -13.60 13.76 12.55
C TRP A 209 -12.87 14.72 11.60
N GLN A 210 -12.41 14.24 10.44
CA GLN A 210 -11.84 15.10 9.40
C GLN A 210 -12.78 16.24 8.94
N LEU A 211 -14.10 16.09 9.11
CA LEU A 211 -15.09 17.13 8.80
C LEU A 211 -15.01 18.33 9.76
N THR A 212 -14.48 18.15 10.98
CA THR A 212 -14.28 19.22 11.96
C THR A 212 -12.87 19.82 11.91
N GLN A 213 -11.91 19.11 11.33
CA GLN A 213 -10.51 19.56 11.22
C GLN A 213 -10.22 20.33 9.93
N LYS A 214 -10.73 19.85 8.80
CA LYS A 214 -10.42 20.45 7.49
C LYS A 214 -11.19 21.75 7.31
N ILE A 215 -10.44 22.84 7.21
CA ILE A 215 -10.96 24.17 6.90
C ILE A 215 -11.50 24.18 5.47
N SER A 216 -12.78 24.50 5.32
CA SER A 216 -13.41 24.74 4.03
C SER A 216 -12.90 26.03 3.42
N LYS A 217 -12.78 26.04 2.09
CA LYS A 217 -12.55 27.25 1.30
C LYS A 217 -13.67 28.28 1.47
N ALA A 218 -14.85 27.87 1.95
CA ALA A 218 -15.97 28.76 2.25
C ALA A 218 -15.76 29.41 3.61
N GLY A 219 -15.18 30.61 3.61
CA GLY A 219 -15.12 31.46 4.79
C GLY A 219 -14.19 30.97 5.90
N GLY A 220 -13.26 30.06 5.60
CA GLY A 220 -12.18 29.66 6.52
C GLY A 220 -12.66 28.91 7.77
N LYS A 221 -13.84 28.29 7.72
CA LYS A 221 -14.39 27.49 8.82
C LYS A 221 -14.34 25.99 8.50
N PRO A 222 -14.28 25.10 9.50
CA PRO A 222 -14.47 23.68 9.27
C PRO A 222 -15.78 23.35 8.57
N HIS A 223 -15.82 22.23 7.84
CA HIS A 223 -17.04 21.78 7.16
C HIS A 223 -18.20 21.57 8.13
N LEU A 224 -17.90 21.05 9.33
CA LEU A 224 -18.82 20.91 10.45
C LEU A 224 -18.23 21.54 11.71
N SER A 225 -19.09 22.20 12.50
CA SER A 225 -18.80 22.44 13.92
C SER A 225 -18.88 21.12 14.71
N GLU A 226 -18.26 21.08 15.89
CA GLU A 226 -18.34 19.91 16.79
C GLU A 226 -19.79 19.52 17.11
N LYS A 227 -20.67 20.51 17.33
CA LYS A 227 -22.09 20.27 17.60
C LYS A 227 -22.79 19.60 16.41
N GLN A 228 -22.52 20.06 15.19
CA GLN A 228 -23.09 19.45 13.98
C GLN A 228 -22.51 18.06 13.73
N PHE A 229 -21.24 17.86 14.08
CA PHE A 229 -20.60 16.54 14.00
C PHE A 229 -21.24 15.55 14.97
N GLU A 230 -21.42 15.90 16.25
CA GLU A 230 -22.11 15.03 17.21
C GLU A 230 -23.57 14.78 16.82
N GLN A 231 -24.26 15.79 16.26
CA GLN A 231 -25.59 15.61 15.68
C GLN A 231 -25.58 14.59 14.54
N PHE A 232 -24.61 14.67 13.62
CA PHE A 232 -24.45 13.69 12.55
C PHE A 232 -24.22 12.28 13.11
N ILE A 233 -23.28 12.12 14.05
CA ILE A 233 -22.97 10.80 14.61
C ILE A 233 -24.19 10.19 15.29
N THR A 234 -24.88 10.98 16.11
CA THR A 234 -26.10 10.54 16.81
C THR A 234 -27.20 10.16 15.82
N ASN A 235 -27.41 10.99 14.79
CA ASN A 235 -28.49 10.79 13.82
C ASN A 235 -28.27 9.59 12.92
N ALA A 236 -27.03 9.37 12.51
CA ALA A 236 -26.68 8.37 11.51
C ALA A 236 -26.36 6.99 12.12
N PHE A 237 -25.82 6.94 13.34
CA PHE A 237 -25.25 5.71 13.90
C PHE A 237 -25.91 5.25 15.19
N SER A 238 -26.66 6.08 15.93
CA SER A 238 -27.26 5.68 17.21
C SER A 238 -28.68 5.09 17.10
N GLY A 239 -29.25 4.99 15.90
CA GLY A 239 -30.51 4.27 15.66
C GLY A 239 -31.77 4.91 16.25
N HIS A 240 -31.78 6.23 16.45
CA HIS A 240 -33.02 6.94 16.79
C HIS A 240 -33.91 7.08 15.56
N ASP A 241 -35.02 6.34 15.57
CA ASP A 241 -35.98 6.13 14.48
C ASP A 241 -37.02 7.26 14.29
N ASP A 242 -37.52 7.29 13.05
CA ASP A 242 -38.81 7.76 12.52
C ASP A 242 -39.20 9.23 12.45
N SER A 243 -38.47 10.17 13.07
CA SER A 243 -38.76 11.60 12.84
C SER A 243 -37.97 12.16 11.65
N PRO A 244 -38.58 12.98 10.76
CA PRO A 244 -37.83 13.68 9.71
C PRO A 244 -36.74 14.54 10.35
N LYS A 245 -35.49 14.13 10.18
CA LYS A 245 -34.34 14.84 10.76
C LYS A 245 -34.03 16.03 9.87
N GLU A 246 -33.89 17.21 10.47
CA GLU A 246 -33.38 18.37 9.73
C GLU A 246 -31.97 18.06 9.22
N LYS A 247 -31.77 18.25 7.92
CA LYS A 247 -30.47 18.04 7.28
C LYS A 247 -29.48 19.08 7.79
N ILE A 248 -28.25 18.63 8.04
CA ILE A 248 -27.18 19.49 8.51
C ILE A 248 -26.65 20.31 7.34
N LYS A 249 -26.69 21.63 7.51
CA LYS A 249 -26.06 22.58 6.59
C LYS A 249 -24.56 22.65 6.84
N MET A 250 -23.77 22.14 5.90
CA MET A 250 -22.31 22.16 5.95
C MET A 250 -21.73 23.48 5.43
N ASN A 251 -20.55 23.85 5.91
CA ASN A 251 -19.75 24.92 5.30
C ASN A 251 -18.97 24.32 4.11
N ILE A 252 -19.48 24.46 2.89
CA ILE A 252 -18.89 23.86 1.68
C ILE A 252 -18.74 24.95 0.60
N ALA A 253 -17.55 25.09 0.04
CA ALA A 253 -17.30 25.90 -1.15
C ALA A 253 -17.56 25.13 -2.44
N HIS A 254 -17.68 25.85 -3.55
CA HIS A 254 -17.73 25.23 -4.87
C HIS A 254 -16.47 24.40 -5.13
N GLY A 255 -16.64 23.14 -5.53
CA GLY A 255 -15.55 22.17 -5.74
C GLY A 255 -15.24 21.25 -4.56
N GLU A 256 -15.74 21.51 -3.34
CA GLU A 256 -15.47 20.66 -2.17
C GLU A 256 -16.45 19.47 -2.03
N PHE A 257 -17.57 19.51 -2.75
CA PHE A 257 -18.55 18.41 -2.77
C PHE A 257 -17.92 17.06 -3.14
N GLY A 258 -16.97 17.03 -4.07
CA GLY A 258 -16.23 15.81 -4.45
C GLY A 258 -15.39 15.28 -3.29
N THR A 259 -14.68 16.15 -2.58
CA THR A 259 -13.87 15.77 -1.41
C THR A 259 -14.72 15.18 -0.29
N ILE A 260 -15.87 15.78 0.00
CA ILE A 260 -16.80 15.26 1.01
C ILE A 260 -17.35 13.91 0.55
N ARG A 261 -17.83 13.79 -0.68
CA ARG A 261 -18.33 12.53 -1.23
C ARG A 261 -17.27 11.42 -1.15
N PHE A 262 -16.02 11.73 -1.50
CA PHE A 262 -14.91 10.79 -1.43
C PHE A 262 -14.60 10.32 0.00
N LEU A 263 -14.81 11.17 1.02
CA LEU A 263 -14.67 10.76 2.43
C LEU A 263 -15.71 9.69 2.81
N PHE A 264 -16.95 9.83 2.36
CA PHE A 264 -18.01 8.84 2.59
C PHE A 264 -17.78 7.57 1.76
N TYR A 265 -17.24 7.70 0.55
CA TYR A 265 -16.82 6.54 -0.23
C TYR A 265 -15.70 5.76 0.46
N LYS A 266 -14.69 6.42 1.01
CA LYS A 266 -13.64 5.76 1.81
C LYS A 266 -14.21 5.03 3.01
N PHE A 267 -15.24 5.59 3.65
CA PHE A 267 -15.93 4.90 4.74
C PHE A 267 -16.62 3.62 4.25
N TYR A 268 -17.32 3.70 3.12
CA TYR A 268 -17.90 2.52 2.46
C TYR A 268 -16.85 1.47 2.09
N ASP A 269 -15.74 1.91 1.51
CA ASP A 269 -14.64 1.04 1.05
C ASP A 269 -13.97 0.30 2.21
N LEU A 270 -13.83 0.98 3.36
CA LEU A 270 -13.39 0.38 4.62
C LEU A 270 -14.42 -0.61 5.15
N CYS A 271 -15.70 -0.25 5.16
CA CYS A 271 -16.73 -1.07 5.77
C CYS A 271 -17.10 -2.32 4.96
N LYS A 272 -17.05 -2.26 3.63
CA LYS A 272 -17.48 -3.37 2.77
C LYS A 272 -16.65 -4.65 2.97
N ILE A 273 -15.41 -4.52 3.46
CA ILE A 273 -14.47 -5.64 3.66
C ILE A 273 -14.68 -6.24 5.05
N ASP A 274 -14.67 -5.40 6.08
CA ASP A 274 -14.52 -5.87 7.47
C ASP A 274 -15.80 -5.78 8.31
N TYR A 275 -16.77 -4.95 7.89
CA TYR A 275 -17.91 -4.54 8.73
C TYR A 275 -19.28 -4.77 8.08
N GLU A 276 -19.32 -5.43 6.93
CA GLU A 276 -20.53 -5.77 6.19
C GLU A 276 -20.52 -7.25 5.82
N SER A 277 -21.69 -7.88 5.88
CA SER A 277 -21.86 -9.27 5.43
C SER A 277 -22.02 -9.39 3.91
N THR A 278 -22.27 -8.27 3.19
CA THR A 278 -22.52 -8.29 1.75
C THR A 278 -21.95 -7.05 1.04
N ASN A 279 -21.55 -7.24 -0.22
CA ASN A 279 -21.06 -6.15 -1.09
C ASN A 279 -22.17 -5.29 -1.70
N GLN A 280 -23.44 -5.61 -1.48
CA GLN A 280 -24.58 -4.91 -2.10
C GLN A 280 -25.12 -3.76 -1.23
N ASN A 281 -24.25 -3.17 -0.42
CA ASN A 281 -24.66 -2.19 0.58
C ASN A 281 -24.35 -0.73 0.20
N LYS A 282 -23.84 -0.46 -1.01
CA LYS A 282 -23.48 0.91 -1.45
C LYS A 282 -24.60 1.94 -1.23
N ASP A 283 -25.86 1.55 -1.42
CA ASP A 283 -27.02 2.45 -1.28
C ASP A 283 -27.11 3.09 0.11
N LYS A 284 -26.98 2.30 1.19
CA LYS A 284 -27.09 2.83 2.54
C LYS A 284 -25.97 3.83 2.88
N TYR A 285 -24.79 3.67 2.28
CA TYR A 285 -23.67 4.60 2.44
C TYR A 285 -23.84 5.89 1.64
N VAL A 286 -24.50 5.83 0.48
CA VAL A 286 -24.92 7.04 -0.25
C VAL A 286 -25.95 7.81 0.58
N ARG A 287 -26.93 7.10 1.16
CA ARG A 287 -27.96 7.66 2.05
C ARG A 287 -27.39 8.29 3.31
N LEU A 288 -26.32 7.72 3.85
CA LEU A 288 -25.59 8.31 4.98
C LEU A 288 -25.18 9.77 4.72
N LEU A 289 -24.83 10.10 3.48
CA LEU A 289 -24.53 11.48 3.06
C LEU A 289 -25.82 12.25 2.70
N THR A 290 -26.68 11.69 1.86
CA THR A 290 -27.79 12.43 1.27
C THR A 290 -28.91 12.71 2.26
N ASP A 291 -29.10 11.85 3.25
CA ASP A 291 -30.20 11.94 4.20
C ASP A 291 -29.82 12.81 5.41
N ASN A 292 -28.51 12.97 5.67
CA ASN A 292 -28.01 13.76 6.81
C ASN A 292 -27.56 15.19 6.44
N PHE A 293 -27.24 15.48 5.17
CA PHE A 293 -26.65 16.77 4.79
C PHE A 293 -27.38 17.47 3.64
N GLU A 294 -27.46 18.80 3.73
CA GLU A 294 -28.01 19.64 2.65
C GLU A 294 -27.08 19.70 1.44
N GLY A 295 -27.65 19.91 0.25
CA GLY A 295 -26.88 20.11 -0.99
C GLY A 295 -26.42 18.83 -1.69
N PHE A 296 -26.68 17.64 -1.11
CA PHE A 296 -26.39 16.35 -1.72
C PHE A 296 -27.65 15.69 -2.29
N ASP A 297 -27.80 15.76 -3.61
CA ASP A 297 -28.85 15.04 -4.34
C ASP A 297 -28.52 13.55 -4.42
N TYR A 298 -29.49 12.68 -4.12
CA TYR A 298 -29.26 11.25 -4.05
C TYR A 298 -28.78 10.67 -5.39
N LYS A 299 -29.47 10.97 -6.50
CA LYS A 299 -29.14 10.41 -7.81
C LYS A 299 -27.73 10.82 -8.24
N LYS A 300 -27.44 12.12 -8.17
CA LYS A 300 -26.10 12.65 -8.51
C LYS A 300 -25.01 12.09 -7.60
N THR A 301 -25.30 11.89 -6.33
CA THR A 301 -24.33 11.33 -5.36
C THR A 301 -24.08 9.85 -5.62
N ALA A 302 -25.13 9.06 -5.88
CA ALA A 302 -25.02 7.63 -6.20
C ALA A 302 -24.20 7.37 -7.48
N ASP A 303 -24.49 8.13 -8.54
CA ASP A 303 -23.83 8.01 -9.86
C ASP A 303 -22.34 8.35 -9.82
N ASN A 304 -21.92 9.13 -8.82
CA ASN A 304 -20.56 9.63 -8.72
C ASN A 304 -19.89 9.26 -7.39
N PHE A 305 -20.41 8.31 -6.63
CA PHE A 305 -19.98 8.07 -5.25
C PHE A 305 -18.47 7.79 -5.13
N ASN A 306 -17.88 7.08 -6.10
CA ASN A 306 -16.45 6.76 -6.15
C ASN A 306 -15.57 7.81 -6.86
N LYS A 307 -16.14 8.92 -7.31
CA LYS A 307 -15.46 10.01 -8.02
C LYS A 307 -15.30 11.22 -7.13
#